data_AF-A0A971PXF6-F1
#
_entry.id   AF-A0A971PXF6-F1
#
_cell.length_a   1.000
_cell.length_b   1.000
_cell.length_c   1.000
_cell.angle_alpha   90.00
_cell.angle_beta   90.00
_cell.angle_gamma   90.00
#
_symmetry.space_group_name_H-M   'P 1'
#
loop_
_entity.id
_entity.type
_entity.pdbx_description
1 polymer ?
#
loop_
_entity_poly.entity_id
_entity_poly.type
_entity_poly.pdbx_seq_one_letter_code
_entity_poly.pdbx_strand_id
1 'polypeptide(L)'
;MAVTACNKRPNKKLLMAYDAINGAITTYSISEVVIFGMNINNDQDIIRYIMMAFYNAKIDNPKIVYCYFLEEEKIEFKRQFFAVITFSKELSDYSHQIEVSYINTQNVLDSYFKK
;
A
#
# COMPACT_ATOMS: atom_id res chain seq x y z
N MET A 1 -45.63 -13.57 -0.80
CA MET A 1 -44.20 -13.31 -0.58
C MET A 1 -43.56 -13.08 -1.94
N ALA A 2 -43.17 -11.85 -2.25
CA ALA A 2 -42.49 -11.54 -3.50
C ALA A 2 -40.98 -11.72 -3.30
N VAL A 3 -40.41 -12.73 -3.96
CA VAL A 3 -38.95 -12.85 -4.11
C VAL A 3 -38.57 -11.93 -5.27
N THR A 4 -38.11 -10.72 -4.95
CA THR A 4 -37.57 -9.82 -5.95
C THR A 4 -36.33 -10.46 -6.56
N ALA A 5 -36.38 -10.76 -7.85
CA ALA A 5 -35.24 -11.32 -8.59
C ALA A 5 -34.07 -10.33 -8.56
N CYS A 6 -32.98 -10.67 -7.87
CA CYS A 6 -31.71 -9.98 -8.01
C CYS A 6 -31.23 -10.10 -9.48
N ASN A 7 -30.83 -8.97 -10.06
CA ASN A 7 -30.30 -8.89 -11.43
C ASN A 7 -29.30 -10.02 -11.72
N LYS A 8 -29.52 -10.78 -12.80
CA LYS A 8 -28.66 -11.88 -13.31
C LYS A 8 -27.30 -11.39 -13.86
N ARG A 9 -26.69 -10.37 -13.27
CA ARG A 9 -25.31 -10.01 -13.61
C ARG A 9 -24.41 -11.05 -12.96
N PRO A 10 -23.42 -11.60 -13.68
CA PRO A 10 -22.43 -12.47 -13.04
C PRO A 10 -21.77 -11.68 -11.90
N ASN A 11 -21.58 -12.31 -10.74
CA ASN A 11 -20.84 -11.70 -9.65
C ASN A 11 -19.49 -11.25 -10.17
N LYS A 12 -19.14 -9.98 -9.93
CA LYS A 12 -17.83 -9.45 -10.29
C LYS A 12 -16.77 -10.30 -9.61
N LYS A 13 -15.83 -10.85 -10.37
CA LYS A 13 -14.71 -11.61 -9.80
C LYS A 13 -14.00 -10.72 -8.79
N LEU A 14 -13.88 -11.20 -7.55
CA LEU A 14 -13.12 -10.50 -6.52
C LEU A 14 -11.64 -10.57 -6.93
N LEU A 15 -11.01 -9.42 -7.12
CA LEU A 15 -9.56 -9.35 -7.29
C LEU A 15 -8.96 -9.30 -5.87
N MET A 16 -8.02 -10.18 -5.56
CA MET A 16 -7.31 -10.09 -4.28
C MET A 16 -6.46 -8.82 -4.28
N ALA A 17 -6.35 -8.15 -3.14
CA ALA A 17 -5.60 -6.89 -3.03
C ALA A 17 -4.16 -7.04 -3.53
N TYR A 18 -3.51 -8.17 -3.17
CA TYR A 18 -2.19 -8.52 -3.67
C TYR A 18 -2.12 -8.61 -5.20
N ASP A 19 -3.06 -9.32 -5.85
CA ASP A 19 -3.06 -9.47 -7.31
C ASP A 19 -3.20 -8.11 -8.02
N ALA A 20 -4.01 -7.20 -7.45
CA ALA A 20 -4.17 -5.85 -7.95
C ALA A 20 -2.87 -5.04 -7.86
N ILE A 21 -2.25 -5.05 -6.68
CA ILE A 21 -1.01 -4.32 -6.40
C ILE A 21 0.14 -4.87 -7.25
N ASN A 22 0.35 -6.19 -7.22
CA ASN A 22 1.39 -6.86 -7.97
C ASN A 22 1.20 -6.69 -9.49
N GLY A 23 -0.04 -6.81 -9.97
CA GLY A 23 -0.37 -6.57 -11.37
C GLY A 23 -0.04 -5.15 -11.82
N ALA A 24 -0.43 -4.14 -11.04
CA ALA A 24 -0.13 -2.74 -11.36
C ALA A 24 1.38 -2.45 -11.35
N ILE A 25 2.08 -2.84 -10.27
CA ILE A 25 3.52 -2.61 -10.13
C ILE A 25 4.31 -3.29 -11.25
N THR A 26 4.00 -4.56 -11.55
CA THR A 26 4.71 -5.31 -12.60
C THR A 26 4.43 -4.75 -13.99
N THR A 27 3.17 -4.42 -14.30
CA THR A 27 2.77 -3.98 -15.65
C THR A 27 3.36 -2.62 -16.01
N TYR A 28 3.41 -1.70 -15.05
CA TYR A 28 3.81 -0.31 -15.29
C TYR A 28 5.18 0.02 -14.71
N SER A 29 5.91 -0.98 -14.18
CA SER A 29 7.21 -0.79 -13.52
C SER A 29 7.18 0.32 -12.47
N ILE A 30 6.12 0.33 -11.65
CA ILE A 30 5.93 1.36 -10.61
C ILE A 30 7.06 1.22 -9.59
N SER A 31 7.82 2.29 -9.38
CA SER A 31 8.87 2.35 -8.37
C SER A 31 8.48 3.11 -7.11
N GLU A 32 7.43 3.94 -7.17
CA GLU A 32 6.97 4.76 -6.06
C GLU A 32 5.49 4.51 -5.78
N VAL A 33 5.15 4.23 -4.53
CA VAL A 33 3.77 4.08 -4.06
C VAL A 33 3.47 5.11 -2.99
N VAL A 34 2.43 5.90 -3.21
CA VAL A 34 1.92 6.89 -2.25
C VAL A 34 0.69 6.31 -1.55
N ILE A 35 0.71 6.28 -0.23
CA ILE A 35 -0.33 5.68 0.61
C ILE A 35 -1.06 6.79 1.36
N PHE A 36 -2.38 6.87 1.16
CA PHE A 36 -3.29 7.75 1.89
C PHE A 36 -4.33 6.92 2.66
N GLY A 37 -4.67 7.37 3.88
CA GLY A 37 -5.83 6.86 4.61
C GLY A 37 -5.78 5.40 5.03
N MET A 38 -4.58 4.82 5.15
CA MET A 38 -4.40 3.44 5.59
C MET A 38 -4.58 3.34 7.11
N ASN A 39 -5.42 2.40 7.58
CA ASN A 39 -5.49 2.11 8.99
C ASN A 39 -4.36 1.15 9.35
N ILE A 40 -3.26 1.72 9.84
CA ILE A 40 -2.03 0.98 10.10
C ILE A 40 -2.16 -0.20 11.06
N ASN A 41 -3.20 -0.23 11.90
CA ASN A 41 -3.45 -1.36 12.81
C ASN A 41 -4.14 -2.54 12.12
N ASN A 42 -4.88 -2.29 11.04
CA ASN A 42 -5.70 -3.29 10.35
C ASN A 42 -5.14 -3.70 8.98
N ASP A 43 -4.43 -2.79 8.31
CA ASP A 43 -4.07 -2.91 6.89
C ASP A 43 -2.57 -3.22 6.68
N GLN A 44 -1.91 -3.82 7.68
CA GLN A 44 -0.47 -4.13 7.65
C GLN A 44 -0.06 -5.02 6.47
N ASP A 45 -0.97 -5.89 6.03
CA ASP A 45 -0.76 -6.77 4.87
C ASP A 45 -0.56 -5.98 3.56
N ILE A 46 -1.11 -4.77 3.45
CA ILE A 46 -0.91 -3.92 2.26
C ILE A 46 0.58 -3.57 2.10
N ILE A 47 1.27 -3.27 3.20
CA ILE A 47 2.72 -3.00 3.17
C ILE A 47 3.47 -4.22 2.66
N ARG A 48 3.14 -5.41 3.17
CA ARG A 48 3.74 -6.68 2.73
C ARG A 48 3.52 -6.92 1.24
N TYR A 49 2.30 -6.68 0.77
CA TYR A 49 1.96 -6.85 -0.64
C TYR A 49 2.76 -5.92 -1.55
N ILE A 50 2.95 -4.67 -1.15
CA ILE A 50 3.77 -3.71 -1.89
C ILE A 50 5.24 -4.17 -1.92
N MET A 51 5.81 -4.56 -0.78
CA MET A 51 7.19 -5.07 -0.68
C MET A 51 7.42 -6.26 -1.62
N MET A 52 6.52 -7.25 -1.56
CA MET A 52 6.58 -8.43 -2.42
C MET A 52 6.43 -8.08 -3.90
N ALA A 53 5.51 -7.17 -4.23
CA ALA A 53 5.28 -6.75 -5.60
C ALA A 53 6.51 -6.03 -6.19
N PHE A 54 7.14 -5.12 -5.45
CA PHE A 54 8.38 -4.47 -5.88
C PHE A 54 9.50 -5.49 -6.12
N TYR A 55 9.67 -6.44 -5.20
CA TYR A 55 10.67 -7.50 -5.33
C TYR A 55 10.43 -8.38 -6.57
N ASN A 56 9.20 -8.83 -6.78
CA ASN A 56 8.84 -9.68 -7.92
C ASN A 56 9.04 -8.95 -9.26
N ALA A 57 8.73 -7.65 -9.30
CA ALA A 57 8.93 -6.80 -10.45
C ALA A 57 10.39 -6.35 -10.63
N LYS A 58 11.30 -6.73 -9.71
CA LYS A 58 12.72 -6.36 -9.71
C LYS A 58 12.92 -4.85 -9.83
N ILE A 59 12.15 -4.09 -9.06
CA ILE A 59 12.24 -2.64 -9.03
C ILE A 59 13.53 -2.23 -8.30
N ASP A 60 14.36 -1.43 -8.96
CA ASP A 60 15.53 -0.83 -8.33
C ASP A 60 15.14 0.45 -7.58
N ASN A 61 15.69 0.65 -6.38
CA ASN A 61 15.44 1.81 -5.52
C ASN A 61 13.94 2.14 -5.31
N PRO A 62 13.12 1.17 -4.87
CA PRO A 62 11.70 1.40 -4.63
C PRO A 62 11.47 2.40 -3.49
N LYS A 63 10.36 3.12 -3.56
CA LYS A 63 9.96 4.14 -2.59
C LYS A 63 8.52 3.99 -2.15
N ILE A 64 8.30 4.19 -0.85
CA ILE A 64 6.98 4.32 -0.26
C ILE A 64 6.87 5.70 0.38
N VAL A 65 5.81 6.42 0.03
CA VAL A 65 5.45 7.71 0.63
C VAL A 65 4.20 7.50 1.48
N TYR A 66 4.32 7.66 2.79
CA TYR A 66 3.17 7.56 3.70
C TYR A 66 2.63 8.95 4.04
N CYS A 67 1.39 9.20 3.65
CA CYS A 67 0.67 10.41 3.99
C CYS A 67 -0.09 10.22 5.30
N TYR A 68 0.39 10.87 6.36
CA TYR A 68 -0.17 10.76 7.71
C TYR A 68 -0.97 12.01 8.07
N PHE A 69 -1.97 11.88 8.94
CA PHE A 69 -2.70 13.02 9.48
C PHE A 69 -2.21 13.35 10.90
N LEU A 70 -2.06 12.35 11.75
CA LEU A 70 -1.52 12.52 13.10
C LEU A 70 -0.08 11.98 13.19
N GLU A 71 0.77 12.57 14.03
CA GLU A 71 2.15 12.11 14.18
C GLU A 71 2.21 10.68 14.76
N GLU A 72 1.22 10.28 15.56
CA GLU A 72 1.08 8.92 16.07
C GLU A 72 0.96 7.89 14.93
N GLU A 73 0.24 8.23 13.86
CA GLU A 73 0.09 7.35 12.69
C GLU A 73 1.41 7.15 11.96
N LYS A 74 2.25 8.18 11.86
CA LYS A 74 3.59 8.10 11.29
C LYS A 74 4.50 7.20 12.12
N ILE A 75 4.48 7.36 13.45
CA ILE A 75 5.26 6.54 14.37
C ILE A 75 4.85 5.08 14.24
N GLU A 76 3.54 4.81 14.23
CA GLU A 76 3.01 3.47 14.10
C GLU A 76 3.31 2.87 12.73
N PHE A 77 3.21 3.65 11.65
CA PHE A 77 3.61 3.21 10.31
C PHE A 77 5.08 2.77 10.29
N LYS A 78 5.97 3.60 10.84
CA LYS A 78 7.40 3.26 10.92
C LYS A 78 7.62 1.95 11.66
N ARG A 79 6.91 1.73 12.78
CA ARG A 79 7.00 0.49 13.56
C ARG A 79 6.53 -0.71 12.75
N GLN A 80 5.35 -0.61 12.15
CA GLN A 80 4.74 -1.71 11.39
C GLN A 80 5.50 -2.04 10.12
N PHE A 81 6.04 -1.03 9.43
CA PHE A 81 6.85 -1.23 8.24
C PHE A 81 7.95 -2.26 8.46
N PHE A 82 8.70 -2.16 9.57
CA PHE A 82 9.72 -3.15 9.89
C PHE A 82 9.15 -4.44 10.50
N ALA A 83 8.09 -4.34 11.32
CA ALA A 83 7.49 -5.49 11.99
C ALA A 83 6.92 -6.52 11.00
N VAL A 84 6.44 -6.06 9.84
CA VAL A 84 5.88 -6.95 8.82
C VAL A 84 6.93 -7.64 7.96
N ILE A 85 8.22 -7.38 8.14
CA ILE A 85 9.30 -8.01 7.39
C ILE A 85 9.62 -9.38 8.01
N THR A 86 8.81 -10.38 7.67
CA THR A 86 8.96 -11.77 8.14
C THR A 86 9.16 -12.74 6.97
N PHE A 87 9.90 -12.29 5.95
CA PHE A 87 10.10 -13.00 4.69
C PHE A 87 11.33 -13.91 4.72
N SER A 88 11.64 -14.52 3.57
CA SER A 88 12.98 -15.10 3.34
C SER A 88 14.08 -14.05 3.52
N LYS A 89 15.33 -14.48 3.74
CA LYS A 89 16.46 -13.58 3.92
C LYS A 89 16.61 -12.60 2.76
N GLU A 90 16.54 -13.08 1.52
CA GLU A 90 16.70 -12.26 0.32
C GLU A 90 15.63 -11.16 0.20
N LEU A 91 14.35 -11.53 0.33
CA LEU A 91 13.24 -10.56 0.27
C LEU A 91 13.27 -9.61 1.48
N SER A 92 13.72 -10.07 2.65
CA SER A 92 13.89 -9.21 3.82
C SER A 92 15.01 -8.19 3.59
N ASP A 93 16.18 -8.64 3.12
CA ASP A 93 17.31 -7.77 2.81
C ASP A 93 16.90 -6.69 1.78
N TYR A 94 16.15 -7.08 0.74
CA TYR A 94 15.55 -6.15 -0.22
C TYR A 94 14.57 -5.18 0.44
N SER A 95 13.65 -5.67 1.28
CA SER A 95 12.60 -4.84 1.89
C SER A 95 13.16 -3.77 2.83
N HIS A 96 14.30 -4.03 3.48
CA HIS A 96 15.00 -3.04 4.32
C HIS A 96 15.62 -1.89 3.52
N GLN A 97 15.83 -2.06 2.21
CA GLN A 97 16.43 -1.04 1.34
C GLN A 97 15.40 -0.11 0.72
N ILE A 98 14.10 -0.40 0.87
CA ILE A 98 13.03 0.44 0.33
C ILE A 98 13.06 1.81 1.04
N GLU A 99 13.11 2.89 0.26
CA GLU A 99 13.05 4.25 0.80
C GLU A 99 11.64 4.51 1.36
N VAL A 100 11.56 4.98 2.61
CA VAL A 100 10.28 5.39 3.22
C VAL A 100 10.34 6.86 3.57
N SER A 101 9.41 7.63 2.99
CA SER A 101 9.25 9.06 3.27
C SER A 101 7.85 9.34 3.79
N TYR A 102 7.69 10.48 4.46
CA TYR A 102 6.48 10.82 5.19
C TYR A 102 6.04 12.23 4.82
N ILE A 103 4.75 12.38 4.52
CA ILE A 103 4.15 13.67 4.21
C ILE A 103 2.99 13.92 5.16
N ASN A 104 2.97 15.08 5.82
CA ASN A 104 1.79 15.50 6.58
C ASN A 104 0.67 15.86 5.58
N THR A 105 -0.47 15.17 5.72
CA THR A 105 -1.63 15.30 4.84
C THR A 105 -2.24 16.69 4.90
N GLN A 106 -2.22 17.37 6.06
CA GLN A 106 -2.69 18.77 6.15
C GLN A 106 -1.89 19.69 5.24
N ASN A 107 -0.57 19.52 5.14
CA ASN A 107 0.24 20.35 4.24
C ASN A 107 -0.16 20.17 2.77
N VAL A 108 -0.50 18.93 2.38
CA VAL A 108 -1.02 18.65 1.04
C VAL A 108 -2.37 19.33 0.87
N LEU A 109 -3.34 19.10 1.77
CA LEU A 109 -4.67 19.68 1.67
C LEU A 109 -4.65 21.21 1.62
N ASP A 110 -3.81 21.84 2.44
CA ASP A 110 -3.66 23.30 2.47
C ASP A 110 -3.14 23.83 1.13
N SER A 111 -2.19 23.15 0.49
CA SER A 111 -1.67 23.54 -0.83
C SER A 111 -2.71 23.46 -1.95
N TYR A 112 -3.70 22.56 -1.84
CA TYR A 112 -4.74 22.38 -2.86
C TYR A 112 -6.00 23.21 -2.62
N PHE A 113 -6.39 23.43 -1.36
CA PHE A 113 -7.69 24.02 -1.01
C PHE A 113 -7.62 25.44 -0.45
N LYS A 114 -6.47 25.88 0.09
CA LYS A 114 -6.31 27.25 0.63
C LYS A 114 -5.51 28.14 -0.34
N LYS A 115 -5.99 28.24 -1.58
CA LYS A 115 -5.51 29.29 -2.51
C LYS A 115 -5.92 30.67 -2.03
#